data_AF-A0A2E0US88-F1
#
_entry.id   AF-A0A2E0US88-F1
#
_cell.length_a   1.000
_cell.length_b   1.000
_cell.length_c   1.000
_cell.angle_alpha   90.00
_cell.angle_beta   90.00
_cell.angle_gamma   90.00
#
_symmetry.space_group_name_H-M   'P 1'
#
loop_
_entity.id
_entity.type
_entity.pdbx_description
1 polymer ?
#
loop_
_entity_poly.entity_id
_entity_poly.type
_entity_poly.pdbx_seq_one_letter_code
_entity_poly.pdbx_strand_id
1 'polypeptide(L)'
;MDLGSIFLILGLAIFVAIFIFRPFFEIPNQKKLITSSVPVSENDQQRSILLAERDRVLRALQELDFDQALGKIPEEDYPIQRKYLLQKGAQILKSLDELSGNSGNFDQEAVIEAAVAARRADGVVQIEKNSDVEALINARKRQQKNESAGFCPKCGNAVKQNDQFCARCGFTLSD
;
A
#
# COMPACT_ATOMS: atom_id res chain seq x y z
N MET A 1 -8.08 10.16 -70.02
CA MET A 1 -8.34 9.33 -68.82
C MET A 1 -9.41 8.34 -69.23
N ASP A 2 -9.06 7.07 -69.34
CA ASP A 2 -10.02 6.04 -69.73
C ASP A 2 -11.16 6.01 -68.71
N LEU A 3 -12.39 5.92 -69.20
CA LEU A 3 -13.58 5.96 -68.35
C LEU A 3 -13.50 4.94 -67.20
N GLY A 4 -12.85 3.79 -67.46
CA GLY A 4 -12.59 2.76 -66.46
C GLY A 4 -11.66 3.17 -65.31
N SER A 5 -10.65 4.00 -65.56
CA SER A 5 -9.74 4.45 -64.48
C SER A 5 -10.44 5.41 -63.53
N ILE A 6 -11.36 6.23 -64.04
CA ILE A 6 -12.17 7.17 -63.24
C ILE A 6 -13.09 6.40 -62.29
N PHE A 7 -13.78 5.36 -62.79
CA PHE A 7 -14.64 4.53 -61.94
C PHE A 7 -13.88 3.77 -60.85
N LEU A 8 -12.67 3.28 -61.15
CA LEU A 8 -11.83 2.59 -60.17
C LEU A 8 -11.43 3.53 -59.03
N ILE A 9 -10.93 4.72 -59.37
CA ILE A 9 -10.51 5.73 -58.38
C ILE A 9 -11.70 6.16 -57.52
N LEU A 10 -12.86 6.39 -58.13
CA LEU A 10 -14.07 6.81 -57.41
C LEU A 10 -14.57 5.72 -56.46
N GLY A 11 -14.58 4.45 -56.89
CA GLY A 11 -14.96 3.33 -56.03
C GLY A 11 -14.03 3.16 -54.82
N LEU A 12 -12.72 3.27 -55.03
CA LEU A 12 -11.74 3.20 -53.96
C LEU A 12 -11.87 4.38 -52.99
N ALA A 13 -12.09 5.60 -53.50
CA ALA A 13 -12.30 6.78 -52.68
C ALA A 13 -13.55 6.65 -51.79
N ILE A 14 -14.67 6.12 -52.32
CA ILE A 14 -15.88 5.88 -51.53
C ILE A 14 -15.64 4.81 -50.46
N PHE A 15 -14.95 3.73 -50.79
CA PHE A 15 -14.65 2.67 -49.82
C PHE A 15 -13.79 3.18 -48.65
N VAL A 16 -12.75 3.96 -48.96
CA VAL A 16 -11.90 4.61 -47.96
C VAL A 16 -12.70 5.61 -47.13
N ALA A 17 -13.56 6.41 -47.76
CA ALA A 17 -14.45 7.33 -47.06
C ALA A 17 -15.37 6.57 -46.09
N ILE A 18 -16.03 5.49 -46.52
CA ILE A 18 -16.87 4.67 -45.64
C ILE A 18 -16.05 4.11 -44.48
N PHE A 19 -14.83 3.64 -44.71
CA PHE A 19 -13.95 3.12 -43.65
C PHE A 19 -13.59 4.21 -42.62
N ILE A 20 -13.28 5.43 -43.08
CA ILE A 20 -12.95 6.58 -42.21
C ILE A 20 -14.19 7.10 -41.47
N PHE A 21 -15.36 7.09 -42.11
CA PHE A 21 -16.61 7.56 -41.50
C PHE A 21 -17.28 6.50 -40.62
N ARG A 22 -16.91 5.23 -40.75
CA ARG A 22 -17.39 4.12 -39.91
C ARG A 22 -17.38 4.42 -38.39
N PRO A 23 -16.30 4.95 -37.77
CA PRO A 23 -16.32 5.31 -36.34
C PRO A 23 -17.31 6.42 -35.97
N PHE A 24 -17.75 7.22 -36.94
CA PHE A 24 -18.72 8.31 -36.71
C PHE A 24 -20.17 7.82 -36.74
N PHE A 25 -20.45 6.74 -37.49
CA PHE A 25 -21.79 6.16 -37.62
C PHE A 25 -22.02 4.94 -36.71
N GLU A 26 -20.96 4.22 -36.36
CA GLU A 26 -21.01 3.16 -35.35
C GLU A 26 -20.82 3.79 -33.96
N ILE A 27 -21.87 4.43 -33.43
CA ILE A 27 -22.03 4.62 -31.98
C ILE A 27 -22.82 3.40 -31.47
N PRO A 28 -22.16 2.28 -31.14
CA PRO A 28 -22.85 1.16 -30.51
C PRO A 28 -23.37 1.63 -29.15
N ASN A 29 -24.69 1.60 -28.96
CA ASN A 29 -25.40 1.85 -27.69
C ASN A 29 -24.93 0.98 -26.49
N GLN A 30 -23.90 0.14 -26.67
CA GLN A 30 -23.41 -0.82 -25.67
C GLN A 30 -21.89 -0.82 -25.47
N LYS A 31 -21.14 0.06 -26.12
CA LYS A 31 -19.75 0.29 -25.71
C LYS A 31 -19.70 1.61 -24.97
N LYS A 32 -19.66 1.49 -23.64
CA LYS A 32 -18.96 2.42 -22.74
C LYS A 32 -17.72 2.94 -23.47
N LEU A 33 -17.87 4.06 -24.15
CA LEU A 33 -16.76 4.86 -24.59
C LEU A 33 -16.11 5.31 -23.28
N ILE A 34 -14.81 5.07 -23.15
CA ILE A 34 -13.96 5.52 -22.04
C ILE A 34 -13.91 7.08 -21.99
N THR A 35 -14.68 7.75 -22.85
CA THR A 35 -14.91 9.19 -22.96
C THR A 35 -16.37 9.58 -22.73
N SER A 36 -17.24 8.68 -22.30
CA SER A 36 -18.39 9.12 -21.51
C SER A 36 -17.80 9.67 -20.23
N SER A 37 -18.12 10.92 -19.91
CA SER A 37 -18.12 11.40 -18.54
C SER A 37 -18.80 10.32 -17.68
N VAL A 38 -18.00 9.40 -17.12
CA VAL A 38 -18.33 8.79 -15.84
C VAL A 38 -18.79 9.99 -15.03
N PRO A 39 -20.02 10.03 -14.49
CA PRO A 39 -20.35 11.05 -13.52
C PRO A 39 -19.25 10.90 -12.47
N VAL A 40 -18.23 11.77 -12.55
CA VAL A 40 -17.08 11.71 -11.67
C VAL A 40 -17.74 11.78 -10.33
N SER A 41 -17.69 10.69 -9.58
CA SER A 41 -18.33 10.64 -8.28
C SER A 41 -17.80 11.88 -7.56
N GLU A 42 -18.65 12.66 -6.91
CA GLU A 42 -18.19 13.88 -6.23
C GLU A 42 -16.97 13.55 -5.33
N ASN A 43 -16.93 12.33 -4.79
CA ASN A 43 -15.80 11.75 -4.07
C ASN A 43 -14.51 11.61 -4.90
N ASP A 44 -14.57 11.16 -6.16
CA ASP A 44 -13.39 11.04 -7.03
C ASP A 44 -12.81 12.41 -7.37
N GLN A 45 -13.67 13.39 -7.62
CA GLN A 45 -13.25 14.77 -7.88
C GLN A 45 -12.61 15.37 -6.62
N GLN A 46 -13.26 15.25 -5.46
CA GLN A 46 -12.72 15.69 -4.17
C GLN A 46 -11.39 15.03 -3.84
N ARG A 47 -11.26 13.71 -4.07
CA ARG A 47 -10.01 12.97 -3.87
C ARG A 47 -8.91 13.50 -4.79
N SER A 48 -9.21 13.74 -6.06
CA SER A 48 -8.22 14.29 -7.00
C SER A 48 -7.71 15.67 -6.58
N ILE A 49 -8.59 16.52 -6.05
CA ILE A 49 -8.24 17.85 -5.54
C ILE A 49 -7.33 17.73 -4.31
N LEU A 50 -7.66 16.85 -3.37
CA LEU A 50 -6.85 16.63 -2.17
C LEU A 50 -5.47 16.03 -2.51
N LEU A 51 -5.39 15.13 -3.50
CA LEU A 51 -4.11 14.60 -3.98
C LEU A 51 -3.24 15.69 -4.60
N ALA A 52 -3.83 16.61 -5.37
CA ALA A 52 -3.11 17.76 -5.90
C ALA A 52 -2.63 18.70 -4.78
N GLU A 53 -3.44 18.92 -3.74
CA GLU A 53 -3.05 19.75 -2.59
C GLU A 53 -1.93 19.10 -1.76
N ARG A 54 -1.96 17.77 -1.58
CA ARG A 54 -0.84 17.02 -0.98
C ARG A 54 0.46 17.30 -1.73
N ASP A 55 0.46 17.17 -3.06
CA ASP A 55 1.66 17.38 -3.87
C ASP A 55 2.18 18.81 -3.79
N ARG A 56 1.28 19.80 -3.69
CA ARG A 56 1.66 21.20 -3.46
C ARG A 56 2.36 21.37 -2.11
N VAL A 57 1.81 20.80 -1.03
CA VAL A 57 2.41 20.91 0.31
C VAL A 57 3.76 20.20 0.38
N LEU A 58 3.90 19.04 -0.25
CA LEU A 58 5.18 18.32 -0.30
C LEU A 58 6.25 19.11 -1.05
N ARG A 59 5.90 19.71 -2.20
CA ARG A 59 6.83 20.58 -2.94
C ARG A 59 7.21 21.81 -2.13
N ALA A 60 6.25 22.44 -1.44
CA ALA A 60 6.51 23.60 -0.60
C ALA A 60 7.43 23.27 0.59
N LEU A 61 7.24 22.11 1.24
CA LEU A 61 8.16 21.63 2.29
C LEU A 61 9.55 21.40 1.74
N GLN A 62 9.66 20.75 0.59
CA GLN A 62 10.94 20.47 -0.05
C GLN A 62 11.67 21.77 -0.43
N GLU A 63 10.96 22.75 -0.99
CA GLU A 63 11.51 24.06 -1.33
C GLU A 63 11.95 24.83 -0.09
N LEU A 64 11.15 24.82 0.99
CA LEU A 64 11.50 25.42 2.27
C LEU A 64 12.77 24.81 2.88
N ASP A 65 12.87 23.48 2.89
CA ASP A 65 14.02 22.75 3.40
C ASP A 65 15.27 23.06 2.54
N PHE A 66 15.12 23.22 1.21
CA PHE A 66 16.21 23.67 0.36
C PHE A 66 16.63 25.10 0.64
N ASP A 67 15.68 26.03 0.76
CA ASP A 67 16.01 27.43 1.01
C ASP A 67 16.70 27.63 2.37
N GLN A 68 16.34 26.82 3.39
CA GLN A 68 17.08 26.75 4.65
C GLN A 68 18.49 26.18 4.45
N ALA A 69 18.64 25.08 3.71
CA ALA A 69 19.96 24.50 3.43
C ALA A 69 20.87 25.44 2.64
N LEU A 70 20.31 26.30 1.78
CA LEU A 70 21.02 27.35 1.05
C LEU A 70 21.24 28.63 1.88
N GLY A 71 20.70 28.71 3.11
CA GLY A 71 20.82 29.88 3.97
C GLY A 71 20.05 31.11 3.49
N LYS A 72 19.04 30.94 2.63
CA LYS A 72 18.19 32.05 2.16
C LYS A 72 17.18 32.51 3.20
N ILE A 73 16.88 31.66 4.18
CA ILE A 73 15.86 31.90 5.21
C ILE A 73 16.53 31.93 6.58
N PRO A 74 16.18 32.89 7.45
CA PRO A 74 16.65 32.91 8.83
C PRO A 74 16.25 31.64 9.61
N GLU A 75 17.12 31.18 10.51
CA GLU A 75 16.85 30.00 11.36
C GLU A 75 15.64 30.19 12.29
N GLU A 76 15.24 31.43 12.53
CA GLU A 76 14.09 31.80 13.37
C GLU A 76 12.75 31.54 12.67
N ASP A 77 12.69 31.77 11.35
CA ASP A 77 11.46 31.71 10.55
C ASP A 77 11.18 30.29 10.02
N TYR A 78 12.24 29.55 9.70
CA TYR A 78 12.15 28.16 9.21
C TYR A 78 11.27 27.23 10.08
N PRO A 79 11.48 27.11 11.41
CA PRO A 79 10.71 26.16 12.22
C PRO A 79 9.22 26.51 12.27
N ILE A 80 8.88 27.80 12.20
CA ILE A 80 7.49 28.28 12.21
C ILE A 80 6.80 27.86 10.90
N GLN A 81 7.41 28.17 9.76
CA GLN A 81 6.87 27.85 8.44
C GLN A 81 6.77 26.33 8.21
N ARG A 82 7.80 25.58 8.62
CA ARG A 82 7.83 24.12 8.49
C ARG A 82 6.74 23.46 9.32
N LYS A 83 6.52 23.91 10.55
CA LYS A 83 5.46 23.39 11.42
C LYS A 83 4.07 23.64 10.81
N TYR A 84 3.85 24.82 10.25
CA TYR A 84 2.60 25.16 9.55
C TYR A 84 2.33 24.22 8.36
N LEU A 85 3.33 24.04 7.48
CA LEU A 85 3.20 23.16 6.32
C LEU A 85 3.00 21.68 6.72
N LEU A 86 3.70 21.21 7.76
CA LEU A 86 3.49 19.86 8.29
C LEU A 86 2.08 19.66 8.83
N GLN A 87 1.55 20.64 9.58
CA GLN A 87 0.18 20.58 10.08
C GLN A 87 -0.84 20.56 8.93
N LYS A 88 -0.64 21.39 7.90
CA LYS A 88 -1.48 21.41 6.70
C LYS A 88 -1.43 20.07 5.96
N GLY A 89 -0.24 19.49 5.80
CA GLY A 89 -0.06 18.17 5.18
C GLY A 89 -0.77 17.06 5.94
N ALA A 90 -0.64 17.04 7.28
CA ALA A 90 -1.33 16.07 8.12
C ALA A 90 -2.86 16.18 8.01
N GLN A 91 -3.39 17.40 7.90
CA GLN A 91 -4.84 17.63 7.72
C GLN A 91 -5.35 17.10 6.37
N ILE A 92 -4.58 17.28 5.28
CA ILE A 92 -4.92 16.76 3.95
C ILE A 92 -4.87 15.24 3.91
N LEU A 93 -3.88 14.62 4.57
CA LEU A 93 -3.80 13.17 4.66
C LEU A 93 -5.00 12.60 5.42
N LYS A 94 -5.40 13.24 6.52
CA LYS A 94 -6.59 12.84 7.27
C LYS A 94 -7.87 12.90 6.42
N SER A 95 -8.06 13.93 5.61
CA SER A 95 -9.24 14.02 4.74
C SER A 95 -9.21 13.01 3.59
N LEU A 96 -8.02 12.67 3.08
CA LEU A 96 -7.87 11.58 2.11
C LEU A 96 -8.20 10.21 2.73
N ASP A 97 -7.80 9.97 3.98
CA ASP A 97 -8.13 8.75 4.71
C ASP A 97 -9.64 8.64 4.94
N GLU A 98 -10.31 9.73 5.32
CA GLU A 98 -11.77 9.79 5.50
C GLU A 98 -12.53 9.47 4.19
N LEU A 99 -12.09 10.01 3.06
CA LEU A 99 -12.69 9.71 1.75
C LEU A 99 -12.39 8.28 1.28
N SER A 100 -11.19 7.77 1.55
CA SER A 100 -10.76 6.44 1.11
C SER A 100 -11.36 5.31 1.96
N GLY A 101 -11.54 5.53 3.26
CA GLY A 101 -12.16 4.58 4.19
C GLY A 101 -13.61 4.25 3.84
N ASN A 102 -14.33 5.17 3.20
CA ASN A 102 -15.69 4.93 2.71
C ASN A 102 -15.76 4.12 1.41
N SER A 103 -14.68 4.06 0.62
CA SER A 103 -14.69 3.42 -0.71
C SER A 103 -13.82 2.17 -0.83
N GLY A 104 -12.83 2.01 0.06
CA GLY A 104 -11.81 0.95 -0.05
C GLY A 104 -11.88 -0.16 1.00
N ASN A 105 -12.42 0.12 2.19
CA ASN A 105 -12.31 -0.84 3.30
C ASN A 105 -13.25 -2.04 3.12
N PHE A 106 -14.50 -1.83 2.72
CA PHE A 106 -15.47 -2.92 2.55
C PHE A 106 -15.07 -3.95 1.48
N ASP A 107 -14.51 -3.51 0.35
CA ASP A 107 -14.09 -4.41 -0.73
C ASP A 107 -12.75 -5.09 -0.43
N GLN A 108 -11.81 -4.38 0.21
CA GLN A 108 -10.51 -4.96 0.54
C GLN A 108 -10.60 -5.97 1.68
N GLU A 109 -11.35 -5.68 2.75
CA GLU A 109 -11.57 -6.64 3.84
C GLU A 109 -12.23 -7.92 3.30
N ALA A 110 -13.28 -7.79 2.47
CA ALA A 110 -13.99 -8.93 1.90
C ALA A 110 -13.11 -9.76 0.94
N VAL A 111 -12.27 -9.10 0.12
CA VAL A 111 -11.32 -9.79 -0.77
C VAL A 111 -10.23 -10.48 0.04
N ILE A 112 -9.73 -9.86 1.12
CA ILE A 112 -8.74 -10.45 2.02
C ILE A 112 -9.35 -11.65 2.74
N GLU A 113 -10.57 -11.54 3.28
CA GLU A 113 -11.29 -12.64 3.92
C GLU A 113 -11.54 -13.79 2.96
N ALA A 114 -11.96 -13.50 1.71
CA ALA A 114 -12.12 -14.52 0.69
C ALA A 114 -10.78 -15.20 0.31
N ALA A 115 -9.70 -14.43 0.18
CA ALA A 115 -8.36 -14.97 -0.10
C ALA A 115 -7.79 -15.79 1.07
N VAL A 116 -8.11 -15.42 2.31
CA VAL A 116 -7.76 -16.18 3.52
C VAL A 116 -8.63 -17.43 3.64
N ALA A 117 -9.93 -17.36 3.33
CA ALA A 117 -10.84 -18.50 3.30
C ALA A 117 -10.42 -19.52 2.24
N ALA A 118 -10.06 -19.06 1.03
CA ALA A 118 -9.50 -19.91 -0.01
C ALA A 118 -8.18 -20.58 0.45
N ARG A 119 -7.27 -19.81 1.08
CA ARG A 119 -6.05 -20.37 1.67
C ARG A 119 -6.28 -21.31 2.85
N ARG A 120 -7.38 -21.19 3.58
CA ARG A 120 -7.77 -22.13 4.65
C ARG A 120 -8.47 -23.38 4.10
N ALA A 121 -9.19 -23.25 2.99
CA ALA A 121 -9.81 -24.37 2.29
C ALA A 121 -8.77 -25.24 1.57
N ASP A 122 -7.81 -24.61 0.88
CA ASP A 122 -6.68 -25.31 0.25
C ASP A 122 -5.59 -25.67 1.27
N GLY A 123 -5.45 -24.84 2.31
CA GLY A 123 -4.55 -25.02 3.44
C GLY A 123 -5.26 -25.60 4.66
N VAL A 124 -6.08 -26.64 4.47
CA VAL A 124 -6.09 -27.74 5.43
C VAL A 124 -4.74 -28.44 5.30
N VAL A 125 -3.65 -27.73 5.67
CA VAL A 125 -2.50 -28.39 6.24
C VAL A 125 -3.11 -29.08 7.44
N GLN A 126 -3.33 -30.38 7.28
CA GLN A 126 -3.65 -31.22 8.40
C GLN A 126 -2.53 -30.98 9.40
N ILE A 127 -2.81 -30.17 10.41
CA ILE A 127 -2.20 -30.37 11.71
C ILE A 127 -2.86 -31.67 12.18
N GLU A 128 -2.51 -32.79 11.53
CA GLU A 128 -2.48 -34.05 12.21
C GLU A 128 -1.66 -33.72 13.46
N LYS A 129 -2.32 -33.77 14.61
CA LYS A 129 -1.64 -33.92 15.89
C LYS A 129 -0.87 -35.22 15.78
N ASN A 130 0.27 -35.19 15.09
CA ASN A 130 1.22 -36.27 15.08
C ASN A 130 1.66 -36.34 16.53
N SER A 131 1.07 -37.28 17.26
CA SER A 131 1.41 -37.60 18.65
C SER A 131 2.91 -37.73 18.81
N ASP A 132 3.58 -38.15 17.75
CA ASP A 132 5.02 -38.32 17.65
C ASP A 132 5.76 -36.97 17.69
N VAL A 133 5.27 -35.92 17.01
CA VAL A 133 5.88 -34.59 17.05
C VAL A 133 5.63 -33.93 18.41
N GLU A 134 4.41 -34.02 18.96
CA GLU A 134 4.13 -33.51 20.31
C GLU A 134 4.92 -34.28 21.38
N ALA A 135 5.09 -35.60 21.23
CA ALA A 135 5.93 -36.42 22.09
C ALA A 135 7.42 -36.04 21.97
N LEU A 136 7.92 -35.79 20.76
CA LEU A 136 9.30 -35.34 20.53
C LEU A 136 9.56 -33.94 21.13
N ILE A 137 8.60 -33.01 21.00
CA ILE A 137 8.69 -31.68 21.63
C ILE A 137 8.68 -31.81 23.16
N ASN A 138 7.82 -32.67 23.71
CA ASN A 138 7.74 -32.89 25.15
C ASN A 138 8.98 -33.62 25.69
N ALA A 139 9.55 -34.57 24.94
CA ALA A 139 10.81 -35.23 25.28
C ALA A 139 11.98 -34.23 25.27
N ARG A 140 12.06 -33.37 24.25
CA ARG A 140 13.06 -32.31 24.17
C ARG A 140 12.90 -31.29 25.29
N LYS A 141 11.66 -30.89 25.62
CA LYS A 141 11.37 -30.00 26.77
C LYS A 141 11.71 -30.63 28.11
N ARG A 142 11.55 -31.95 28.28
CA ARG A 142 11.98 -32.67 29.50
C ARG A 142 13.49 -32.71 29.61
N GLN A 143 14.21 -32.98 28.51
CA GLN A 143 15.67 -32.90 28.47
C GLN A 143 16.18 -31.47 28.72
N GLN A 144 15.45 -30.44 28.28
CA GLN A 144 15.79 -29.04 28.48
C GLN A 144 15.20 -28.41 29.76
N LYS A 145 14.52 -29.17 30.62
CA LYS A 145 13.94 -28.64 31.86
C LYS A 145 15.03 -28.47 32.92
N ASN A 146 15.83 -27.44 32.68
CA ASN A 146 16.44 -26.52 33.64
C ASN A 146 17.07 -27.17 34.88
N GLU A 147 18.37 -27.44 34.81
CA GLU A 147 19.21 -27.23 35.99
C GLU A 147 19.23 -25.71 36.27
N SER A 148 18.60 -25.31 37.37
CA SER A 148 18.65 -23.92 37.86
C SER A 148 20.07 -23.64 38.36
N ALA A 149 20.78 -22.75 37.68
CA ALA A 149 22.16 -22.41 38.03
C ALA A 149 22.26 -21.23 39.01
N GLY A 150 21.14 -20.85 39.64
CA GLY A 150 21.08 -19.83 40.69
C GLY A 150 20.36 -18.56 40.25
N PHE A 151 20.79 -17.43 40.81
CA PHE A 151 20.17 -16.12 40.61
C PHE A 151 21.19 -15.12 40.06
N CYS A 152 20.73 -14.21 39.20
CA CYS A 152 21.55 -13.15 38.64
C CYS A 152 22.02 -12.19 39.76
N PRO A 153 23.33 -11.89 39.85
CA PRO A 153 23.87 -11.04 40.91
C PRO A 153 23.41 -9.59 40.83
N LYS A 154 23.00 -9.11 39.64
CA LYS A 154 22.58 -7.71 39.43
C LYS A 154 21.11 -7.45 39.76
N CYS A 155 20.21 -8.39 39.48
CA CYS A 155 18.76 -8.18 39.60
C CYS A 155 18.02 -9.24 40.42
N GLY A 156 18.72 -10.29 40.88
CA GLY A 156 18.16 -11.35 41.72
C GLY A 156 17.21 -12.30 40.99
N ASN A 157 17.08 -12.23 39.67
CA ASN A 157 16.21 -13.13 38.92
C ASN A 157 16.83 -14.52 38.74
N ALA A 158 16.00 -15.57 38.78
CA ALA A 158 16.47 -16.93 38.54
C ALA A 158 17.02 -17.09 37.13
N VAL A 159 18.14 -17.79 36.99
CA VAL A 159 18.79 -18.04 35.70
C VAL A 159 19.10 -19.52 35.49
N LYS A 160 19.14 -19.91 34.22
CA LYS A 160 19.40 -21.29 33.81
C LYS A 160 20.89 -21.47 33.53
N GLN A 161 21.36 -22.70 33.65
CA GLN A 161 22.78 -23.06 33.49
C GLN A 161 23.38 -22.73 32.12
N ASN A 162 22.55 -22.58 31.09
CA ASN A 162 22.98 -22.27 29.73
C ASN A 162 22.67 -20.82 29.30
N ASP A 163 22.22 -19.96 30.22
CA ASP A 163 21.92 -18.56 29.93
C ASP A 163 23.22 -17.74 29.97
N GLN A 164 23.70 -17.27 28.80
CA GLN A 164 24.86 -16.35 28.73
C GLN A 164 24.53 -14.95 29.27
N PHE A 165 23.25 -14.58 29.24
CA PHE A 165 22.76 -13.28 29.70
C PHE A 165 21.48 -13.46 30.53
N CYS A 166 21.28 -12.59 31.51
CA CYS A 166 20.06 -12.56 32.29
C CYS A 166 18.89 -12.05 31.43
N ALA A 167 17.86 -12.87 31.26
CA ALA A 167 16.67 -12.55 30.47
C ALA A 167 15.86 -11.33 30.97
N ARG A 168 16.11 -10.83 32.19
CA ARG A 168 15.39 -9.66 32.75
C ARG A 168 16.19 -8.37 32.70
N CYS A 169 17.49 -8.41 33.00
CA CYS A 169 18.29 -7.19 33.11
C CYS A 169 19.44 -7.11 32.09
N GLY A 170 19.59 -8.12 31.22
CA GLY A 170 20.61 -8.18 30.17
C GLY A 170 22.05 -8.35 30.68
N PHE A 171 22.24 -8.66 31.96
CA PHE A 171 23.58 -8.81 32.55
C PHE A 171 24.23 -10.11 32.06
N THR A 172 25.49 -10.04 31.65
CA THR A 172 26.31 -11.19 31.24
C THR A 172 26.58 -12.10 32.44
N LEU A 173 26.26 -13.38 32.33
CA LEU A 173 26.43 -14.37 33.41
C LEU A 173 27.58 -15.33 33.17
N SER A 174 28.01 -15.47 31.91
CA SER A 174 29.29 -16.04 31.54
C SER A 174 30.32 -14.91 31.48
N ASP A 175 31.36 -14.98 32.32
CA ASP A 175 32.63 -14.29 32.04
C ASP A 175 33.31 -14.93 30.82
#